data_AF-A0A7Y4KGH4-F1
#
_entry.id   AF-A0A7Y4KGH4-F1
#
_cell.length_a   1.000
_cell.length_b   1.000
_cell.length_c   1.000
_cell.angle_alpha   90.00
_cell.angle_beta   90.00
_cell.angle_gamma   90.00
#
_symmetry.space_group_name_H-M   'P 1'
#
loop_
_entity.id
_entity.type
_entity.pdbx_description
1 polymer ?
#
loop_
_entity_poly.entity_id
_entity_poly.type
_entity_poly.pdbx_seq_one_letter_code
_entity_poly.pdbx_strand_id
1 'polypeptide(L)'
;MHRRSPRVLAPSWLRSLTLSSFAVGGLFVAAPAHAAETSEAPATIVDVSMQDGELTARIRWSAEPKDLPEEVEVLSYDGTEKPSAGERLTPKPGEESEVKLSGAVQEPWETGWAQRLVVREAKGRELASQPYDVSLACEDEKTCQLTATPGISASREVLHVSNGLQKTLATIEKELGEKEFDLVHEVARREPSLFGEALSYAQGKFKYGPAEGCQCTWQTSYARSNTSGTSLGAAHDLYARPLLQTRPANARLSTQGTSRITLTLNCTSLASILFQHVGIRQPGGLVKPVLMPQPVYSTCAGTCSGRFSHFGRITGLVTAQSTSPFPPPTLLNGTAMEQSKYHLGNSQSPLLNETRYAPADSGFDVMTTVSNVSSGSGYVQTSGEAFYAYNGNPAYWQPRGRAQGGYAIAVQGFAVCPGGGLNPMGRAWDTATTQGNQASLTQSIWDFLGL
;
A
#
# COMPACT_ATOMS: atom_id res chain seq x y z
N MET A 1 4.05 -65.58 3.61
CA MET A 1 3.17 -65.92 2.47
C MET A 1 2.62 -64.64 1.84
N HIS A 2 2.74 -64.57 0.51
CA HIS A 2 2.20 -63.65 -0.52
C HIS A 2 1.59 -62.28 -0.13
N ARG A 3 2.16 -61.14 -0.60
CA ARG A 3 2.07 -60.48 -1.93
C ARG A 3 0.64 -60.14 -2.40
N ARG A 4 0.36 -58.82 -2.55
CA ARG A 4 0.15 -58.12 -3.84
C ARG A 4 -0.13 -56.60 -3.66
N SER A 5 0.73 -55.76 -4.24
CA SER A 5 0.37 -54.47 -4.88
C SER A 5 -0.20 -54.77 -6.31
N PRO A 6 -0.68 -53.81 -7.16
CA PRO A 6 -0.43 -52.35 -7.13
C PRO A 6 -1.53 -51.36 -7.70
N ARG A 7 -1.22 -50.04 -7.62
CA ARG A 7 -1.67 -48.88 -8.46
C ARG A 7 -3.12 -48.37 -8.23
N VAL A 8 -3.48 -47.07 -8.22
CA VAL A 8 -2.90 -45.85 -8.83
C VAL A 8 -3.58 -44.55 -8.28
N LEU A 9 -2.92 -43.39 -8.49
CA LEU A 9 -3.33 -41.96 -8.33
C LEU A 9 -2.97 -41.19 -7.03
N ALA A 10 -1.82 -40.52 -7.10
CA ALA A 10 -1.63 -39.14 -6.62
C ALA A 10 -2.25 -38.16 -7.66
N PRO A 11 -2.51 -36.86 -7.38
CA PRO A 11 -1.45 -35.92 -7.01
C PRO A 11 -1.83 -34.81 -5.99
N SER A 12 -0.76 -34.11 -5.56
CA SER A 12 -0.57 -32.73 -5.08
C SER A 12 -1.79 -31.79 -5.00
N TRP A 13 -1.86 -30.79 -4.12
CA TRP A 13 -1.09 -29.54 -4.15
C TRP A 13 -0.85 -28.97 -2.74
N LEU A 14 0.42 -28.91 -2.36
CA LEU A 14 0.98 -27.85 -1.52
C LEU A 14 0.84 -26.52 -2.28
N ARG A 15 0.27 -25.50 -1.62
CA ARG A 15 0.70 -24.08 -1.69
C ARG A 15 -0.13 -23.26 -0.70
N SER A 16 0.33 -23.28 0.54
CA SER A 16 0.20 -22.14 1.43
C SER A 16 1.04 -20.99 0.83
N LEU A 17 0.38 -20.02 0.19
CA LEU A 17 0.99 -18.71 -0.04
C LEU A 17 0.37 -17.74 0.97
N THR A 18 1.14 -17.52 2.02
CA THR A 18 1.04 -16.42 2.96
C THR A 18 1.19 -15.09 2.21
N LEU A 19 0.11 -14.32 2.15
CA LEU A 19 0.14 -12.90 1.79
C LEU A 19 0.38 -12.09 3.06
N SER A 20 1.64 -11.78 3.32
CA SER A 20 2.07 -10.77 4.30
C SER A 20 2.82 -9.67 3.56
N SER A 21 2.43 -8.43 3.83
CA SER A 21 3.24 -7.21 3.69
C SER A 21 3.30 -6.51 2.32
N PHE A 22 2.28 -5.70 2.04
CA PHE A 22 2.48 -4.41 1.37
C PHE A 22 2.13 -3.29 2.35
N ALA A 23 3.15 -2.61 2.88
CA ALA A 23 3.08 -1.21 3.29
C ALA A 23 4.47 -0.65 3.67
N VAL A 24 4.93 0.30 2.84
CA VAL A 24 5.65 1.54 3.20
C VAL A 24 7.17 1.46 3.48
N GLY A 25 7.95 1.89 2.46
CA GLY A 25 8.65 3.18 2.50
C GLY A 25 10.10 3.23 2.97
N GLY A 26 11.00 3.58 2.04
CA GLY A 26 12.19 4.41 2.35
C GLY A 26 13.56 3.75 2.20
N LEU A 27 14.32 4.24 1.20
CA LEU A 27 15.76 4.08 0.98
C LEU A 27 16.27 2.68 0.61
N PHE A 28 16.26 2.38 -0.68
CA PHE A 28 17.48 1.86 -1.31
C PHE A 28 18.05 2.96 -2.20
N VAL A 29 18.90 3.80 -1.59
CA VAL A 29 20.09 4.26 -2.28
C VAL A 29 20.83 2.97 -2.65
N ALA A 30 20.74 2.57 -3.91
CA ALA A 30 21.66 1.60 -4.45
C ALA A 30 23.04 2.28 -4.48
N ALA A 31 23.77 2.22 -3.37
CA ALA A 31 25.20 2.43 -3.38
C ALA A 31 25.87 1.09 -3.73
N PRO A 32 26.96 1.14 -4.51
CA PRO A 32 27.29 0.12 -5.50
C PRO A 32 28.05 -1.04 -4.86
N ALA A 33 27.57 -2.27 -5.06
CA ALA A 33 28.42 -3.44 -4.91
C ALA A 33 29.27 -3.55 -6.20
N HIS A 34 30.45 -2.96 -6.10
CA HIS A 34 31.66 -3.08 -6.91
C HIS A 34 31.60 -3.87 -8.23
N ALA A 35 31.88 -3.12 -9.31
CA ALA A 35 32.94 -3.41 -10.28
C ALA A 35 33.05 -4.88 -10.74
N ALA A 36 32.13 -5.28 -11.60
CA ALA A 36 32.52 -5.87 -12.87
C ALA A 36 31.93 -4.94 -13.95
N GLU A 37 32.73 -4.57 -14.94
CA GLU A 37 32.25 -3.89 -16.14
C GLU A 37 30.96 -4.57 -16.59
N THR A 38 29.90 -3.77 -16.73
CA THR A 38 28.57 -4.22 -17.14
C THR A 38 28.68 -4.92 -18.48
N SER A 39 28.70 -6.25 -18.47
CA SER A 39 28.26 -7.03 -19.62
C SER A 39 26.82 -6.62 -19.86
N GLU A 40 26.59 -5.79 -20.87
CA GLU A 40 25.26 -5.49 -21.36
C GLU A 40 24.56 -6.82 -21.66
N ALA A 41 23.31 -6.97 -21.22
CA ALA A 41 22.52 -8.13 -21.60
C ALA A 41 22.45 -8.18 -23.15
N PRO A 42 22.56 -9.37 -23.78
CA PRO A 42 22.61 -9.50 -25.24
C PRO A 42 21.48 -8.78 -25.98
N ALA A 43 20.30 -8.71 -25.36
CA ALA A 43 19.12 -8.01 -25.85
C ALA A 43 18.38 -7.33 -24.70
N THR A 44 17.86 -6.13 -24.93
CA THR A 44 16.95 -5.42 -24.01
C THR A 44 15.73 -4.94 -24.77
N ILE A 45 14.53 -5.35 -24.37
CA ILE A 45 13.28 -4.86 -24.94
C ILE A 45 13.02 -3.47 -24.33
N VAL A 46 13.04 -2.42 -25.15
CA VAL A 46 12.95 -1.02 -24.68
C VAL A 46 11.53 -0.47 -24.76
N ASP A 47 10.70 -0.99 -25.67
CA ASP A 47 9.32 -0.55 -25.84
C ASP A 47 8.47 -1.63 -26.48
N VAL A 48 7.18 -1.65 -26.10
CA VAL A 48 6.15 -2.53 -26.65
C VAL A 48 4.88 -1.70 -26.82
N SER A 49 4.40 -1.57 -28.05
CA SER A 49 3.20 -0.79 -28.37
C SER A 49 2.43 -1.39 -29.54
N MET A 50 1.21 -0.92 -29.77
CA MET A 50 0.45 -1.25 -30.99
C MET A 50 0.59 -0.13 -32.01
N GLN A 51 0.96 -0.46 -33.24
CA GLN A 51 1.02 0.48 -34.38
C GLN A 51 0.33 -0.14 -35.58
N ASP A 52 -0.62 0.59 -36.18
CA ASP A 52 -1.41 0.13 -37.35
C ASP A 52 -2.12 -1.23 -37.13
N GLY A 53 -2.44 -1.57 -35.86
CA GLY A 53 -3.03 -2.85 -35.48
C GLY A 53 -2.02 -3.98 -35.25
N GLU A 54 -0.73 -3.74 -35.43
CA GLU A 54 0.31 -4.74 -35.21
C GLU A 54 1.08 -4.46 -33.92
N LEU A 55 1.55 -5.52 -33.25
CA LEU A 55 2.40 -5.39 -32.08
C LEU A 55 3.80 -4.99 -32.54
N THR A 56 4.26 -3.82 -32.15
CA THR A 56 5.59 -3.32 -32.43
C THR A 56 6.45 -3.42 -31.18
N ALA A 57 7.60 -4.09 -31.31
CA ALA A 57 8.61 -4.19 -30.28
C ALA A 57 9.88 -3.48 -30.72
N ARG A 58 10.47 -2.68 -29.82
CA ARG A 58 11.80 -2.09 -30.01
C ARG A 58 12.79 -2.80 -29.12
N ILE A 59 13.89 -3.27 -29.70
CA ILE A 59 14.90 -4.09 -29.03
C ILE A 59 16.26 -3.42 -29.22
N ARG A 60 16.96 -3.17 -28.11
CA ARG A 60 18.34 -2.68 -28.09
C ARG A 60 19.30 -3.84 -27.93
N TRP A 61 20.28 -3.93 -28.82
CA TRP A 61 21.29 -5.00 -28.82
C TRP A 61 22.57 -4.55 -28.12
N SER A 62 23.27 -5.51 -27.50
CA SER A 62 24.61 -5.28 -26.93
C SER A 62 25.56 -4.69 -27.98
N ALA A 63 26.42 -3.77 -27.56
CA ALA A 63 27.46 -3.22 -28.43
C ALA A 63 28.58 -4.24 -28.73
N GLU A 64 28.70 -5.31 -27.94
CA GLU A 64 29.73 -6.34 -28.04
C GLU A 64 29.31 -7.46 -29.03
N PRO A 65 29.92 -7.58 -30.22
CA PRO A 65 29.48 -8.52 -31.25
C PRO A 65 29.56 -10.00 -30.81
N LYS A 66 30.46 -10.32 -29.88
CA LYS A 66 30.65 -11.67 -29.32
C LYS A 66 29.45 -12.15 -28.50
N ASP A 67 28.64 -11.22 -27.98
CA ASP A 67 27.48 -11.52 -27.14
C ASP A 67 26.20 -11.69 -27.98
N LEU A 68 26.26 -11.37 -29.27
CA LEU A 68 25.13 -11.44 -30.19
C LEU A 68 25.13 -12.73 -31.02
N PRO A 69 24.00 -13.44 -31.11
CA PRO A 69 23.84 -14.56 -32.03
C PRO A 69 23.65 -14.07 -33.49
N GLU A 70 23.86 -14.95 -34.46
CA GLU A 70 23.68 -14.64 -35.89
C GLU A 70 22.21 -14.37 -36.26
N GLU A 71 21.27 -15.06 -35.62
CA GLU A 71 19.84 -14.93 -35.87
C GLU A 71 19.07 -15.13 -34.56
N VAL A 72 18.04 -14.31 -34.36
CA VAL A 72 17.09 -14.45 -33.27
C VAL A 72 15.66 -14.49 -33.80
N GLU A 73 14.80 -15.17 -33.04
CA GLU A 73 13.36 -15.14 -33.20
C GLU A 73 12.77 -14.26 -32.10
N VAL A 74 11.98 -13.26 -32.51
CA VAL A 74 11.15 -12.46 -31.60
C VAL A 74 9.75 -13.03 -31.67
N LEU A 75 9.29 -13.62 -30.58
CA LEU A 75 8.01 -14.30 -30.49
C LEU A 75 7.09 -13.62 -29.49
N SER A 76 5.84 -13.46 -29.88
CA SER A 76 4.75 -13.16 -28.96
C SER A 76 4.10 -14.47 -28.51
N TYR A 77 3.90 -14.60 -27.20
CA TYR A 77 3.13 -15.65 -26.57
C TYR A 77 1.85 -15.04 -26.01
N ASP A 78 0.72 -15.69 -26.30
CA ASP A 78 -0.57 -15.29 -25.75
C ASP A 78 -0.69 -15.64 -24.25
N GLY A 79 -1.80 -15.23 -23.62
CA GLY A 79 -2.06 -15.54 -22.20
C GLY A 79 -2.25 -17.04 -21.89
N THR A 80 -2.19 -17.92 -22.89
CA THR A 80 -2.16 -19.38 -22.73
C THR A 80 -0.75 -19.98 -22.94
N GLU A 81 0.27 -19.12 -23.02
CA GLU A 81 1.68 -19.47 -23.30
C GLU A 81 1.85 -20.20 -24.63
N LYS A 82 0.97 -19.93 -25.61
CA LYS A 82 1.12 -20.41 -26.98
C LYS A 82 1.70 -19.29 -27.85
N PRO A 83 2.66 -19.59 -28.74
CA PRO A 83 3.19 -18.60 -29.66
C PRO A 83 2.07 -18.15 -30.61
N SER A 84 1.79 -16.84 -30.66
CA SER A 84 0.76 -16.23 -31.49
C SER A 84 1.34 -15.62 -32.77
N ALA A 85 2.53 -15.05 -32.70
CA ALA A 85 3.26 -14.49 -33.84
C ALA A 85 4.77 -14.52 -33.60
N GLY A 86 5.53 -14.41 -34.68
CA GLY A 86 6.98 -14.43 -34.61
C GLY A 86 7.64 -13.87 -35.85
N GLU A 87 8.77 -13.20 -35.67
CA GLU A 87 9.60 -12.67 -36.75
C GLU A 87 11.07 -13.00 -36.48
N ARG A 88 11.83 -13.23 -37.56
CA ARG A 88 13.28 -13.45 -37.48
C ARG A 88 14.02 -12.18 -37.82
N LEU A 89 15.08 -11.90 -37.07
CA LEU A 89 15.96 -10.78 -37.35
C LEU A 89 17.41 -11.12 -37.05
N THR A 90 18.31 -10.41 -37.71
CA THR A 90 19.75 -10.46 -37.44
C THR A 90 20.12 -9.26 -36.57
N PRO A 91 20.54 -9.47 -35.30
CA PRO A 91 20.87 -8.38 -34.41
C PRO A 91 22.11 -7.64 -34.90
N LYS A 92 22.10 -6.31 -34.76
CA LYS A 92 23.21 -5.44 -35.13
C LYS A 92 23.82 -4.83 -33.86
N PRO A 93 25.14 -4.96 -33.65
CA PRO A 93 25.79 -4.46 -32.43
C PRO A 93 25.51 -2.99 -32.14
N GLY A 94 24.99 -2.71 -30.94
CA GLY A 94 24.71 -1.35 -30.45
C GLY A 94 23.55 -0.62 -31.16
N GLU A 95 22.84 -1.26 -32.08
CA GLU A 95 21.69 -0.67 -32.77
C GLU A 95 20.37 -1.06 -32.08
N GLU A 96 19.33 -0.27 -32.35
CA GLU A 96 17.95 -0.62 -32.03
C GLU A 96 17.27 -1.22 -33.26
N SER A 97 16.58 -2.34 -33.08
CA SER A 97 15.74 -2.95 -34.10
C SER A 97 14.27 -2.77 -33.73
N GLU A 98 13.47 -2.38 -34.71
CA GLU A 98 12.02 -2.37 -34.62
C GLU A 98 11.46 -3.61 -35.32
N VAL A 99 10.59 -4.34 -34.64
CA VAL A 99 9.98 -5.57 -35.13
C VAL A 99 8.48 -5.44 -35.04
N LYS A 100 7.79 -5.66 -36.16
CA LYS A 100 6.34 -5.73 -36.21
C LYS A 100 5.92 -7.20 -36.24
N LEU A 101 5.06 -7.57 -35.29
CA LEU A 101 4.54 -8.93 -35.14
C LEU A 101 3.06 -8.94 -35.54
N SER A 102 2.80 -9.07 -36.84
CA SER A 102 1.44 -9.16 -37.37
C SER A 102 0.71 -10.37 -36.78
N GLY A 103 -0.50 -10.14 -36.26
CA GLY A 103 -1.32 -11.21 -35.66
C GLY A 103 -0.93 -11.62 -34.25
N ALA A 104 0.03 -10.95 -33.59
CA ALA A 104 0.42 -11.21 -32.21
C ALA A 104 -0.76 -11.06 -31.22
N VAL A 105 -1.59 -10.04 -31.45
CA VAL A 105 -2.76 -9.71 -30.62
C VAL A 105 -4.02 -9.78 -31.48
N GLN A 106 -4.81 -10.86 -31.34
CA GLN A 106 -6.07 -11.03 -32.07
C GLN A 106 -7.28 -11.03 -31.12
N GLU A 107 -7.30 -11.95 -30.16
CA GLU A 107 -8.48 -12.21 -29.33
C GLU A 107 -8.14 -12.30 -27.83
N PRO A 108 -7.63 -11.21 -27.22
CA PRO A 108 -7.20 -11.20 -25.81
C PRO A 108 -8.34 -11.51 -24.82
N TRP A 109 -9.61 -11.30 -25.21
CA TRP A 109 -10.75 -11.71 -24.39
C TRP A 109 -10.91 -13.25 -24.29
N GLU A 110 -10.36 -14.03 -25.22
CA GLU A 110 -10.33 -15.50 -25.16
C GLU A 110 -9.04 -16.01 -24.50
N THR A 111 -7.89 -15.44 -24.92
CA THR A 111 -6.56 -15.96 -24.57
C THR A 111 -5.95 -15.31 -23.33
N GLY A 112 -6.38 -14.11 -22.97
CA GLY A 112 -5.86 -13.32 -21.84
C GLY A 112 -5.36 -11.94 -22.26
N TRP A 113 -5.51 -10.99 -21.34
CA TRP A 113 -5.11 -9.59 -21.53
C TRP A 113 -3.64 -9.34 -21.19
N ALA A 114 -3.01 -10.17 -20.35
CA ALA A 114 -1.57 -10.16 -20.13
C ALA A 114 -0.90 -11.20 -21.03
N GLN A 115 0.16 -10.80 -21.72
CA GLN A 115 0.88 -11.59 -22.73
C GLN A 115 2.39 -11.43 -22.55
N ARG A 116 3.20 -12.16 -23.33
CA ARG A 116 4.66 -12.19 -23.16
C ARG A 116 5.38 -12.11 -24.50
N LEU A 117 6.32 -11.17 -24.60
CA LEU A 117 7.25 -11.08 -25.71
C LEU A 117 8.56 -11.76 -25.32
N VAL A 118 9.13 -12.55 -26.22
CA VAL A 118 10.36 -13.32 -25.99
C VAL A 118 11.30 -13.15 -27.16
N VAL A 119 12.55 -12.79 -26.87
CA VAL A 119 13.65 -12.83 -27.81
C VAL A 119 14.44 -14.10 -27.53
N ARG A 120 14.55 -14.99 -28.51
CA ARG A 120 15.27 -16.27 -28.35
C ARG A 120 16.18 -16.57 -29.54
N GLU A 121 17.20 -17.37 -29.28
CA GLU A 121 18.08 -17.92 -30.32
C GLU A 121 17.42 -19.10 -31.04
N ALA A 122 17.91 -19.40 -32.24
CA ALA A 122 17.52 -20.60 -33.00
C ALA A 122 17.72 -21.92 -32.22
N LYS A 123 18.68 -21.96 -31.28
CA LYS A 123 18.93 -23.11 -30.40
C LYS A 123 18.01 -23.16 -29.17
N GLY A 124 17.08 -22.22 -29.04
CA GLY A 124 16.05 -22.19 -27.99
C GLY A 124 16.45 -21.46 -26.70
N ARG A 125 17.63 -20.84 -26.65
CA ARG A 125 18.05 -20.01 -25.50
C ARG A 125 17.29 -18.69 -25.51
N GLU A 126 16.59 -18.38 -24.42
CA GLU A 126 15.94 -17.09 -24.20
C GLU A 126 17.00 -16.02 -23.86
N LEU A 127 16.98 -14.91 -24.59
CA LEU A 127 17.89 -13.77 -24.41
C LEU A 127 17.23 -12.64 -23.63
N ALA A 128 15.95 -12.40 -23.87
CA ALA A 128 15.14 -11.42 -23.17
C ALA A 128 13.67 -11.86 -23.18
N SER A 129 12.94 -11.48 -22.15
CA SER A 129 11.49 -11.62 -22.09
C SER A 129 10.88 -10.42 -21.40
N GLN A 130 9.78 -9.92 -21.93
CA GLN A 130 9.04 -8.78 -21.40
C GLN A 130 7.53 -9.09 -21.44
N PRO A 131 6.85 -9.15 -20.28
CA PRO A 131 5.40 -9.15 -20.26
C PRO A 131 4.85 -7.84 -20.84
N TYR A 132 3.68 -7.90 -21.48
CA TYR A 132 2.95 -6.72 -21.92
C TYR A 132 1.45 -6.91 -21.71
N ASP A 133 0.80 -5.80 -21.38
CA ASP A 133 -0.64 -5.75 -21.13
C ASP A 133 -1.35 -5.23 -22.37
N VAL A 134 -2.38 -5.94 -22.77
CA VAL A 134 -3.31 -5.56 -23.84
C VAL A 134 -4.52 -4.92 -23.22
N SER A 135 -4.99 -3.84 -23.81
CA SER A 135 -6.19 -3.12 -23.41
C SER A 135 -6.95 -2.61 -24.63
N LEU A 136 -8.07 -1.94 -24.39
CA LEU A 136 -8.84 -1.27 -25.43
C LEU A 136 -8.68 0.24 -25.31
N ALA A 137 -8.48 0.90 -26.45
CA ALA A 137 -8.70 2.32 -26.62
C ALA A 137 -9.98 2.51 -27.44
N CYS A 138 -10.96 3.20 -26.89
CA CYS A 138 -12.27 3.36 -27.53
C CYS A 138 -12.43 4.79 -28.05
N GLU A 139 -12.87 4.91 -29.30
CA GLU A 139 -13.25 6.20 -29.87
C GLU A 139 -14.65 6.62 -29.39
N ASP A 140 -15.52 5.63 -29.20
CA ASP A 140 -16.87 5.78 -28.68
C ASP A 140 -17.28 4.53 -27.87
N GLU A 141 -18.49 4.55 -27.29
CA GLU A 141 -18.98 3.43 -26.45
C GLU A 141 -19.17 2.11 -27.22
N LYS A 142 -19.12 2.11 -28.55
CA LYS A 142 -19.40 0.97 -29.41
C LYS A 142 -18.17 0.48 -30.18
N THR A 143 -17.14 1.31 -30.33
CA THR A 143 -16.02 1.04 -31.24
C THR A 143 -14.69 1.28 -30.55
N CYS A 144 -13.91 0.23 -30.46
CA CYS A 144 -12.60 0.24 -29.83
C CYS A 144 -11.54 -0.42 -30.70
N GLN A 145 -10.28 -0.17 -30.36
CA GLN A 145 -9.11 -0.80 -30.95
C GLN A 145 -8.20 -1.36 -29.86
N LEU A 146 -7.40 -2.36 -30.22
CA LEU A 146 -6.44 -2.97 -29.31
C LEU A 146 -5.23 -2.07 -29.11
N THR A 147 -4.80 -1.92 -27.87
CA THR A 147 -3.57 -1.24 -27.47
C THR A 147 -2.72 -2.18 -26.63
N ALA A 148 -1.41 -1.96 -26.61
CA ALA A 148 -0.47 -2.72 -25.81
C ALA A 148 0.49 -1.78 -25.10
N THR A 149 0.86 -2.12 -23.86
CA THR A 149 1.85 -1.41 -23.07
C THR A 149 2.73 -2.40 -22.31
N PRO A 150 3.98 -2.04 -21.95
CA PRO A 150 4.82 -2.89 -21.11
C PRO A 150 4.13 -3.25 -19.79
N GLY A 151 4.19 -4.53 -19.42
CA GLY A 151 3.49 -5.09 -18.25
C GLY A 151 4.44 -5.67 -17.20
N ILE A 152 3.87 -6.06 -16.06
CA ILE A 152 4.62 -6.53 -14.87
C ILE A 152 4.48 -8.06 -14.68
N SER A 153 3.45 -8.68 -15.24
CA SER A 153 3.20 -10.13 -15.18
C SER A 153 2.71 -10.64 -16.54
N ALA A 154 3.05 -11.88 -16.86
CA ALA A 154 2.61 -12.57 -18.09
C ALA A 154 1.46 -13.56 -17.85
N SER A 155 0.92 -13.63 -16.63
CA SER A 155 -0.14 -14.59 -16.31
C SER A 155 -1.51 -14.05 -16.70
N ARG A 156 -2.31 -14.86 -17.40
CA ARG A 156 -3.74 -14.59 -17.64
C ARG A 156 -4.53 -14.30 -16.35
N GLU A 157 -4.07 -14.78 -15.20
CA GLU A 157 -4.71 -14.55 -13.90
C GLU A 157 -4.44 -13.16 -13.30
N VAL A 158 -3.42 -12.45 -13.81
CA VAL A 158 -2.98 -11.17 -13.27
C VAL A 158 -3.30 -10.08 -14.28
N LEU A 159 -4.20 -9.17 -13.91
CA LEU A 159 -4.57 -8.02 -14.71
C LEU A 159 -3.91 -6.78 -14.13
N HIS A 160 -3.05 -6.16 -14.91
CA HIS A 160 -2.50 -4.85 -14.58
C HIS A 160 -3.43 -3.76 -15.11
N VAL A 161 -3.45 -2.64 -14.39
CA VAL A 161 -4.20 -1.44 -14.75
C VAL A 161 -3.29 -0.23 -14.63
N SER A 162 -3.56 0.79 -15.43
CA SER A 162 -2.88 2.07 -15.38
C SER A 162 -3.09 2.74 -14.03
N ASN A 163 -2.12 3.59 -13.65
CA ASN A 163 -2.26 4.43 -12.46
C ASN A 163 -3.50 5.34 -12.52
N GLY A 164 -3.94 5.72 -13.73
CA GLY A 164 -5.16 6.51 -13.95
C GLY A 164 -6.41 5.73 -13.58
N LEU A 165 -6.54 4.50 -14.10
CA LEU A 165 -7.67 3.63 -13.78
C LEU A 165 -7.67 3.26 -12.29
N GLN A 166 -6.52 2.93 -11.71
CA GLN A 166 -6.41 2.63 -10.28
C GLN A 166 -6.90 3.77 -9.38
N LYS A 167 -6.51 5.02 -9.68
CA LYS A 167 -6.97 6.21 -8.92
C LYS A 167 -8.46 6.48 -9.10
N THR A 168 -8.98 6.25 -10.30
CA THR A 168 -10.40 6.47 -10.62
C THR A 168 -11.26 5.47 -9.87
N LEU A 169 -10.90 4.19 -9.90
CA LEU A 169 -11.58 3.13 -9.15
C LEU A 169 -11.61 3.42 -7.64
N ALA A 170 -10.46 3.82 -7.06
CA ALA A 170 -10.40 4.20 -5.64
C ALA A 170 -11.31 5.39 -5.29
N THR A 171 -11.51 6.33 -6.23
CA THR A 171 -12.42 7.47 -6.05
C THR A 171 -13.89 7.02 -6.11
N ILE A 172 -14.24 6.18 -7.09
CA ILE A 172 -15.59 5.60 -7.25
C ILE A 172 -15.98 4.86 -5.97
N GLU A 173 -15.11 3.98 -5.48
CA GLU A 173 -15.32 3.21 -4.24
C GLU A 173 -15.57 4.12 -3.03
N LYS A 174 -14.85 5.25 -2.94
CA LYS A 174 -14.99 6.21 -1.84
C LYS A 174 -16.29 7.02 -1.90
N GLU A 175 -16.73 7.41 -3.10
CA GLU A 175 -17.87 8.31 -3.29
C GLU A 175 -19.22 7.60 -3.30
N LEU A 176 -19.31 6.46 -3.97
CA LEU A 176 -20.59 5.80 -4.18
C LEU A 176 -21.04 5.01 -2.95
N GLY A 177 -20.10 4.67 -2.06
CA GLY A 177 -20.40 4.01 -0.79
C GLY A 177 -21.33 2.85 -1.06
N GLU A 178 -22.50 2.84 -0.41
CA GLU A 178 -23.43 1.70 -0.46
C GLU A 178 -24.24 1.51 -1.75
N LYS A 179 -24.14 2.46 -2.70
CA LYS A 179 -24.97 2.43 -3.90
C LYS A 179 -24.47 1.40 -4.90
N GLU A 180 -25.42 0.77 -5.59
CA GLU A 180 -25.09 0.02 -6.79
C GLU A 180 -24.47 0.92 -7.84
N PHE A 181 -23.40 0.44 -8.46
CA PHE A 181 -22.74 1.16 -9.52
C PHE A 181 -22.18 0.23 -10.58
N ASP A 182 -22.34 0.64 -11.83
CA ASP A 182 -21.69 0.02 -12.98
C ASP A 182 -20.25 0.55 -13.06
N LEU A 183 -19.28 -0.36 -12.92
CA LEU A 183 -17.86 -0.01 -12.91
C LEU A 183 -17.44 0.73 -14.19
N VAL A 184 -17.89 0.24 -15.34
CA VAL A 184 -17.49 0.79 -16.64
C VAL A 184 -18.14 2.16 -16.83
N HIS A 185 -19.43 2.28 -16.51
CA HIS A 185 -20.15 3.54 -16.59
C HIS A 185 -19.53 4.62 -15.68
N GLU A 186 -19.24 4.29 -14.43
CA GLU A 186 -18.73 5.27 -13.46
C GLU A 186 -17.30 5.72 -13.74
N VAL A 187 -16.47 4.86 -14.34
CA VAL A 187 -15.15 5.24 -14.86
C VAL A 187 -15.35 6.18 -16.05
N ALA A 188 -16.17 5.81 -17.03
CA ALA A 188 -16.44 6.63 -18.21
C ALA A 188 -16.97 8.01 -17.86
N ARG A 189 -17.84 8.11 -16.85
CA ARG A 189 -18.39 9.39 -16.39
C ARG A 189 -17.33 10.33 -15.83
N ARG A 190 -16.30 9.81 -15.18
CA ARG A 190 -15.24 10.61 -14.52
C ARG A 190 -14.06 10.86 -15.43
N GLU A 191 -13.61 9.83 -16.12
CA GLU A 191 -12.47 9.85 -17.01
C GLU A 191 -12.81 9.06 -18.29
N PRO A 192 -13.45 9.71 -19.28
CA PRO A 192 -13.91 9.07 -20.50
C PRO A 192 -12.78 8.37 -21.28
N SER A 193 -11.55 8.88 -21.18
CA SER A 193 -10.37 8.31 -21.84
C SER A 193 -10.04 6.89 -21.37
N LEU A 194 -10.50 6.50 -20.18
CA LEU A 194 -10.25 5.19 -19.58
C LEU A 194 -11.38 4.17 -19.85
N PHE A 195 -12.40 4.52 -20.63
CA PHE A 195 -13.54 3.63 -20.90
C PHE A 195 -13.12 2.26 -21.45
N GLY A 196 -12.24 2.23 -22.46
CA GLY A 196 -11.76 0.98 -23.04
C GLY A 196 -10.90 0.15 -22.08
N GLU A 197 -10.07 0.81 -21.28
CA GLU A 197 -9.28 0.14 -20.24
C GLU A 197 -10.21 -0.47 -19.17
N ALA A 198 -11.26 0.24 -18.77
CA ALA A 198 -12.26 -0.25 -17.83
C ALA A 198 -13.04 -1.45 -18.39
N LEU A 199 -13.42 -1.44 -19.67
CA LEU A 199 -14.04 -2.59 -20.35
C LEU A 199 -13.12 -3.82 -20.34
N SER A 200 -11.85 -3.62 -20.70
CA SER A 200 -10.85 -4.71 -20.74
C SER A 200 -10.64 -5.30 -19.35
N TYR A 201 -10.53 -4.43 -18.34
CA TYR A 201 -10.41 -4.80 -16.94
C TYR A 201 -11.63 -5.57 -16.43
N ALA A 202 -12.84 -5.09 -16.74
CA ALA A 202 -14.10 -5.75 -16.40
C ALA A 202 -14.18 -7.15 -17.02
N GLN A 203 -13.86 -7.28 -18.31
CA GLN A 203 -13.84 -8.56 -19.02
C GLN A 203 -12.79 -9.51 -18.47
N GLY A 204 -11.59 -9.03 -18.16
CA GLY A 204 -10.53 -9.86 -17.58
C GLY A 204 -10.89 -10.38 -16.19
N LYS A 205 -11.56 -9.56 -15.37
CA LYS A 205 -12.01 -9.96 -14.02
C LYS A 205 -13.19 -10.92 -14.07
N PHE A 206 -13.90 -10.97 -15.18
CA PHE A 206 -15.09 -11.80 -15.33
C PHE A 206 -14.71 -13.28 -15.40
N LYS A 207 -14.70 -13.94 -14.24
CA LYS A 207 -14.64 -15.41 -14.18
C LYS A 207 -16.06 -15.93 -14.38
N TYR A 208 -16.28 -16.77 -15.40
CA TYR A 208 -17.52 -17.55 -15.53
C TYR A 208 -17.65 -18.48 -14.29
N GLY A 209 -18.42 -18.05 -13.31
CA GLY A 209 -18.63 -18.76 -12.04
C GLY A 209 -19.75 -18.10 -11.23
N PRO A 210 -20.31 -18.78 -10.22
CA PRO A 210 -21.29 -18.17 -9.32
C PRO A 210 -20.67 -16.90 -8.71
N ALA A 211 -21.47 -15.85 -8.52
CA ALA A 211 -21.01 -14.62 -7.87
C ALA A 211 -20.40 -14.97 -6.49
N GLU A 212 -19.07 -15.02 -6.40
CA GLU A 212 -18.37 -15.44 -5.20
C GLU A 212 -18.35 -14.28 -4.19
N GLY A 213 -19.42 -14.19 -3.40
CA GLY A 213 -19.50 -13.44 -2.14
C GLY A 213 -19.04 -11.98 -2.17
N CYS A 214 -18.82 -11.45 -0.97
CA CYS A 214 -18.20 -10.14 -0.78
C CYS A 214 -16.70 -10.20 -1.03
N GLN A 215 -16.18 -9.35 -1.91
CA GLN A 215 -14.76 -9.01 -1.95
C GLN A 215 -14.51 -7.82 -1.02
N CYS A 216 -13.62 -8.01 -0.04
CA CYS A 216 -13.33 -6.95 0.91
C CYS A 216 -11.86 -6.56 0.95
N THR A 217 -11.62 -5.26 1.02
CA THR A 217 -10.30 -4.67 1.13
C THR A 217 -10.23 -3.80 2.39
N TRP A 218 -9.09 -3.84 3.08
CA TRP A 218 -8.84 -2.99 4.22
C TRP A 218 -8.23 -1.67 3.79
N GLN A 219 -8.76 -0.57 4.32
CA GLN A 219 -8.24 0.78 4.15
C GLN A 219 -7.78 1.33 5.50
N THR A 220 -6.62 1.97 5.50
CA THR A 220 -6.05 2.60 6.71
C THR A 220 -6.00 4.12 6.54
N SER A 221 -6.35 4.86 7.57
CA SER A 221 -6.11 6.31 7.63
C SER A 221 -5.47 6.74 8.95
N TYR A 222 -4.66 7.80 8.87
CA TYR A 222 -3.87 8.34 9.96
C TYR A 222 -4.16 9.84 10.08
N ALA A 223 -4.39 10.32 11.29
CA ALA A 223 -4.57 11.76 11.55
C ALA A 223 -3.78 12.17 12.79
N ARG A 224 -3.03 13.26 12.68
CA ARG A 224 -2.23 13.84 13.78
C ARG A 224 -2.53 15.33 13.89
N SER A 225 -2.63 15.84 15.12
CA SER A 225 -2.76 17.28 15.38
C SER A 225 -1.98 17.68 16.63
N ASN A 226 -1.57 18.95 16.70
CA ASN A 226 -0.84 19.54 17.81
C ASN A 226 -1.19 21.02 17.97
N THR A 227 -1.02 21.55 19.19
CA THR A 227 -1.32 22.97 19.48
C THR A 227 -0.07 23.86 19.55
N SER A 228 1.13 23.29 19.76
CA SER A 228 2.40 24.06 19.86
C SER A 228 3.66 23.17 19.91
N GLY A 229 4.82 23.74 19.56
CA GLY A 229 6.16 23.21 19.87
C GLY A 229 6.73 22.17 18.89
N THR A 230 7.80 21.46 19.32
CA THR A 230 8.45 20.33 18.61
C THR A 230 7.67 19.02 18.81
N SER A 231 6.40 19.02 18.44
CA SER A 231 5.47 17.89 18.62
C SER A 231 5.18 17.17 17.30
N LEU A 232 5.04 15.84 17.38
CA LEU A 232 4.66 14.93 16.29
C LEU A 232 3.32 14.26 16.66
N GLY A 233 2.22 14.99 16.44
CA GLY A 233 0.91 14.57 16.93
C GLY A 233 0.88 14.53 18.45
N ALA A 234 0.57 13.37 19.03
CA ALA A 234 0.53 13.15 20.48
C ALA A 234 1.93 13.08 21.14
N ALA A 235 3.02 12.85 20.39
CA ALA A 235 4.37 12.87 20.95
C ALA A 235 4.91 14.29 21.01
N HIS A 236 5.55 14.67 22.12
CA HIS A 236 6.07 16.02 22.30
C HIS A 236 7.21 16.08 23.32
N ASP A 237 7.99 17.15 23.27
CA ASP A 237 9.02 17.49 24.25
C ASP A 237 8.87 18.96 24.61
N LEU A 238 8.49 19.21 25.85
CA LEU A 238 8.24 20.53 26.36
C LEU A 238 9.27 20.84 27.43
N TYR A 239 10.17 21.78 27.16
CA TYR A 239 11.27 22.10 28.06
C TYR A 239 11.28 23.58 28.44
N ALA A 240 11.12 23.86 29.74
CA ALA A 240 11.08 25.20 30.30
C ALA A 240 12.30 25.41 31.23
N ARG A 241 13.13 26.41 30.92
CA ARG A 241 14.26 26.85 31.75
C ARG A 241 14.54 28.35 31.55
N PRO A 242 15.20 29.04 32.51
CA PRO A 242 15.70 30.38 32.30
C PRO A 242 16.67 30.44 31.11
N LEU A 243 16.48 31.41 30.22
CA LEU A 243 17.40 31.68 29.11
C LEU A 243 18.62 32.52 29.55
N LEU A 244 18.45 33.37 30.57
CA LEU A 244 19.49 34.23 31.14
C LEU A 244 19.64 33.95 32.64
N GLN A 245 20.88 33.74 33.08
CA GLN A 245 21.18 33.28 34.45
C GLN A 245 21.20 34.41 35.50
N THR A 246 21.19 35.66 35.06
CA THR A 246 21.38 36.85 35.91
C THR A 246 20.14 37.69 36.08
N ARG A 247 18.99 37.23 35.56
CA ARG A 247 17.73 38.00 35.59
C ARG A 247 16.58 37.14 36.12
N PRO A 248 15.71 37.71 36.97
CA PRO A 248 14.47 37.05 37.34
C PRO A 248 13.63 36.76 36.09
N ALA A 249 13.07 35.57 36.02
CA ALA A 249 12.20 35.17 34.91
C ALA A 249 11.31 33.99 35.34
N ASN A 250 10.14 33.90 34.72
CA ASN A 250 9.24 32.76 34.82
C ASN A 250 8.66 32.46 33.44
N ALA A 251 8.37 31.19 33.19
CA ALA A 251 7.62 30.78 32.00
C ALA A 251 6.77 29.57 32.32
N ARG A 252 5.57 29.53 31.73
CA ARG A 252 4.71 28.34 31.67
C ARG A 252 4.51 28.01 30.21
N LEU A 253 4.98 26.83 29.82
CA LEU A 253 4.76 26.27 28.51
C LEU A 253 3.69 25.19 28.62
N SER A 254 2.88 25.05 27.57
CA SER A 254 1.91 23.97 27.46
C SER A 254 1.83 23.47 26.03
N THR A 255 1.46 22.20 25.87
CA THR A 255 1.20 21.58 24.57
C THR A 255 0.11 20.54 24.69
N GLN A 256 -0.61 20.32 23.60
CA GLN A 256 -1.60 19.26 23.46
C GLN A 256 -1.42 18.62 22.08
N GLY A 257 -1.62 17.31 22.03
CA GLY A 257 -1.46 16.54 20.81
C GLY A 257 -2.47 15.42 20.69
N THR A 258 -2.84 15.08 19.46
CA THR A 258 -3.62 13.87 19.18
C THR A 258 -3.02 13.08 18.02
N SER A 259 -3.17 11.76 18.07
CA SER A 259 -2.78 10.85 16.99
C SER A 259 -3.77 9.71 16.90
N ARG A 260 -4.35 9.53 15.72
CA ARG A 260 -5.45 8.60 15.46
C ARG A 260 -5.09 7.68 14.31
N ILE A 261 -5.43 6.41 14.49
CA ILE A 261 -5.44 5.39 13.45
C ILE A 261 -6.87 4.92 13.22
N THR A 262 -7.22 4.65 11.97
CA THR A 262 -8.50 4.06 11.59
C THR A 262 -8.27 2.98 10.57
N LEU A 263 -8.82 1.80 10.82
CA LEU A 263 -8.87 0.66 9.93
C LEU A 263 -10.33 0.42 9.53
N THR A 264 -10.63 0.57 8.26
CA THR A 264 -11.97 0.42 7.69
C THR A 264 -11.99 -0.73 6.70
N LEU A 265 -13.01 -1.59 6.76
CA LEU A 265 -13.24 -2.63 5.78
C LEU A 265 -14.20 -2.12 4.71
N ASN A 266 -13.81 -2.15 3.45
CA ASN A 266 -14.71 -1.89 2.33
C ASN A 266 -15.01 -3.20 1.64
N CYS A 267 -16.29 -3.50 1.45
CA CYS A 267 -16.75 -4.76 0.86
C CYS A 267 -17.68 -4.49 -0.31
N THR A 268 -17.36 -5.05 -1.46
CA THR A 268 -18.19 -5.01 -2.67
C THR A 268 -18.60 -6.42 -3.07
N SER A 269 -19.84 -6.57 -3.54
CA SER A 269 -20.37 -7.79 -4.13
C SER A 269 -20.82 -7.47 -5.54
N LEU A 270 -20.68 -8.43 -6.45
CA LEU A 270 -21.29 -8.34 -7.77
C LEU A 270 -22.82 -8.45 -7.59
N ALA A 271 -23.55 -7.38 -7.92
CA ALA A 271 -25.01 -7.32 -7.80
C ALA A 271 -25.69 -7.85 -9.07
N SER A 272 -25.23 -7.39 -10.23
CA SER A 272 -25.70 -7.86 -11.53
C SER A 272 -24.61 -7.67 -12.59
N ILE A 273 -24.86 -8.19 -13.79
CA ILE A 273 -23.96 -8.07 -14.93
C ILE A 273 -24.79 -7.58 -16.10
N LEU A 274 -24.45 -6.39 -16.59
CA LEU A 274 -24.98 -5.90 -17.87
C LEU A 274 -24.04 -6.36 -18.99
N PHE A 275 -24.57 -6.51 -20.19
CA PHE A 275 -23.76 -6.88 -21.35
C PHE A 275 -23.95 -5.85 -22.46
N GLN A 276 -22.83 -5.41 -23.04
CA GLN A 276 -22.81 -4.49 -24.18
C GLN A 276 -22.04 -5.12 -25.33
N HIS A 277 -22.56 -4.94 -26.55
CA HIS A 277 -21.81 -5.28 -27.76
C HIS A 277 -20.82 -4.15 -28.07
N VAL A 278 -19.54 -4.49 -28.11
CA VAL A 278 -18.45 -3.59 -28.45
C VAL A 278 -17.77 -4.12 -29.71
N GLY A 279 -17.73 -3.32 -30.77
CA GLY A 279 -16.98 -3.60 -31.99
C GLY A 279 -15.50 -3.33 -31.78
N ILE A 280 -14.67 -4.36 -31.92
CA ILE A 280 -13.22 -4.26 -31.81
C ILE A 280 -12.62 -4.26 -33.21
N ARG A 281 -11.93 -3.19 -33.57
CA ARG A 281 -11.18 -3.06 -34.81
C ARG A 281 -9.96 -3.98 -34.76
N GLN A 282 -9.89 -4.87 -35.74
CA GLN A 282 -8.80 -5.79 -35.98
C GLN A 282 -7.88 -5.24 -37.09
N PRO A 283 -6.65 -5.77 -37.20
CA PRO A 283 -5.75 -5.48 -38.32
C PRO A 283 -6.46 -5.71 -39.66
N GLY A 284 -6.27 -4.81 -40.63
CA GLY A 284 -6.95 -4.86 -41.92
C GLY A 284 -8.36 -4.26 -41.95
N GLY A 285 -8.81 -3.62 -40.87
CA GLY A 285 -10.06 -2.84 -40.83
C GLY A 285 -11.33 -3.65 -40.55
N LEU A 286 -11.20 -4.94 -40.24
CA LEU A 286 -12.33 -5.79 -39.85
C LEU A 286 -12.81 -5.41 -38.44
N VAL A 287 -14.12 -5.25 -38.24
CA VAL A 287 -14.70 -4.96 -36.92
C VAL A 287 -15.39 -6.22 -36.40
N LYS A 288 -14.86 -6.80 -35.31
CA LYS A 288 -15.45 -7.96 -34.66
C LYS A 288 -16.33 -7.53 -33.49
N PRO A 289 -17.64 -7.84 -33.47
CA PRO A 289 -18.47 -7.57 -32.31
C PRO A 289 -18.14 -8.55 -31.19
N VAL A 290 -17.85 -8.02 -30.00
CA VAL A 290 -17.58 -8.80 -28.79
C VAL A 290 -18.55 -8.38 -27.70
N LEU A 291 -19.14 -9.37 -27.03
CA LEU A 291 -20.04 -9.14 -25.91
C LEU A 291 -19.21 -8.90 -24.65
N MET A 292 -19.15 -7.65 -24.19
CA MET A 292 -18.39 -7.24 -23.02
C MET A 292 -19.30 -7.08 -21.80
N PRO A 293 -18.98 -7.72 -20.66
CA PRO A 293 -19.70 -7.57 -19.41
C PRO A 293 -19.37 -6.24 -18.74
N GLN A 294 -20.37 -5.66 -18.12
CA GLN A 294 -20.32 -4.46 -17.30
C GLN A 294 -20.81 -4.85 -15.90
N PRO A 295 -19.89 -5.19 -14.99
CA PRO A 295 -20.24 -5.63 -13.66
C PRO A 295 -20.82 -4.46 -12.87
N VAL A 296 -22.03 -4.66 -12.34
CA VAL A 296 -22.66 -3.76 -11.39
C VAL A 296 -22.33 -4.25 -10.01
N TYR A 297 -21.57 -3.47 -9.26
CA TYR A 297 -21.19 -3.78 -7.89
C TYR A 297 -22.15 -3.09 -6.92
N SER A 298 -22.50 -3.79 -5.85
CA SER A 298 -23.14 -3.23 -4.65
C SER A 298 -22.16 -3.32 -3.50
N THR A 299 -22.29 -2.46 -2.49
CA THR A 299 -21.63 -2.80 -1.22
C THR A 299 -22.36 -3.93 -0.54
N CYS A 300 -21.60 -4.75 0.15
CA CYS A 300 -22.14 -5.81 0.99
C CYS A 300 -21.59 -5.74 2.42
N ALA A 301 -21.03 -4.59 2.80
CA ALA A 301 -20.43 -4.34 4.11
C ALA A 301 -21.37 -4.68 5.27
N GLY A 302 -22.69 -4.48 5.11
CA GLY A 302 -23.71 -4.85 6.10
C GLY A 302 -23.81 -6.35 6.41
N THR A 303 -23.15 -7.21 5.64
CA THR A 303 -23.16 -8.66 5.85
C THR A 303 -21.89 -9.21 6.49
N CYS A 304 -20.78 -8.46 6.44
CA CYS A 304 -19.50 -8.89 7.01
C CYS A 304 -19.40 -8.57 8.50
N SER A 305 -19.01 -9.56 9.30
CA SER A 305 -18.68 -9.35 10.72
C SER A 305 -17.20 -9.02 10.88
N GLY A 306 -16.90 -7.86 11.44
CA GLY A 306 -15.53 -7.42 11.76
C GLY A 306 -15.20 -7.64 13.23
N ARG A 307 -14.04 -8.21 13.53
CA ARG A 307 -13.42 -8.19 14.86
C ARG A 307 -12.16 -7.36 14.81
N PHE A 308 -12.03 -6.42 15.74
CA PHE A 308 -10.89 -5.54 15.85
C PHE A 308 -10.17 -5.78 17.16
N SER A 309 -8.88 -6.07 17.10
CA SER A 309 -7.98 -6.08 18.24
C SER A 309 -7.19 -4.79 18.23
N HIS A 310 -7.25 -4.07 19.34
CA HIS A 310 -6.63 -2.78 19.55
C HIS A 310 -5.50 -2.92 20.55
N PHE A 311 -4.42 -2.21 20.28
CA PHE A 311 -3.26 -2.08 21.13
C PHE A 311 -3.00 -0.60 21.37
N GLY A 312 -2.77 -0.26 22.63
CA GLY A 312 -2.32 1.06 23.02
C GLY A 312 -1.27 0.96 24.10
N ARG A 313 -0.14 1.64 23.90
CA ARG A 313 0.90 1.87 24.89
C ARG A 313 1.15 3.37 24.96
N ILE A 314 1.06 3.94 26.15
CA ILE A 314 1.34 5.36 26.40
C ILE A 314 2.52 5.46 27.34
N THR A 315 3.40 6.41 27.05
CA THR A 315 4.59 6.68 27.85
C THR A 315 4.68 8.16 28.16
N GLY A 316 5.25 8.47 29.31
CA GLY A 316 5.50 9.85 29.72
C GLY A 316 6.66 9.94 30.69
N LEU A 317 7.47 10.99 30.54
CA LEU A 317 8.56 11.31 31.44
C LEU A 317 8.46 12.79 31.83
N VAL A 318 8.40 13.03 33.13
CA VAL A 318 8.45 14.37 33.70
C VAL A 318 9.70 14.53 34.54
N THR A 319 10.46 15.59 34.28
CA THR A 319 11.64 15.95 35.08
C THR A 319 11.51 17.39 35.54
N ALA A 320 11.90 17.64 36.78
CA ALA A 320 11.84 18.99 37.33
C ALA A 320 12.99 19.22 38.32
N GLN A 321 13.56 20.42 38.27
CA GLN A 321 14.55 20.86 39.24
C GLN A 321 13.98 22.09 39.96
N SER A 322 13.86 21.99 41.28
CA SER A 322 13.47 23.11 42.14
C SER A 322 14.65 23.50 43.01
N THR A 323 14.82 24.81 43.25
CA THR A 323 15.89 25.34 44.11
C THR A 323 15.26 26.08 45.29
N SER A 324 15.08 25.39 46.41
CA SER A 324 14.65 26.06 47.65
C SER A 324 15.84 26.79 48.28
N PRO A 325 15.74 28.10 48.59
CA PRO A 325 16.56 28.68 49.64
C PRO A 325 16.01 28.30 51.03
N PHE A 326 16.84 28.35 52.06
CA PHE A 326 16.47 28.20 53.48
C PHE A 326 16.70 29.58 54.15
N PRO A 327 15.78 30.17 54.96
CA PRO A 327 14.45 29.75 55.43
C PRO A 327 13.24 30.38 54.66
N PRO A 328 11.95 29.94 54.86
CA PRO A 328 10.90 29.84 53.80
C PRO A 328 9.68 30.81 53.93
N PRO A 329 8.67 30.81 53.00
CA PRO A 329 8.63 30.31 51.62
C PRO A 329 8.00 31.28 50.59
N THR A 330 8.65 31.51 49.45
CA THR A 330 7.97 31.89 48.19
C THR A 330 8.59 31.10 47.02
N LEU A 331 7.98 29.94 46.74
CA LEU A 331 8.03 29.08 45.54
C LEU A 331 9.08 29.41 44.45
N LEU A 332 10.30 28.90 44.60
CA LEU A 332 11.24 28.74 43.48
C LEU A 332 11.16 27.29 42.97
N ASN A 333 10.16 27.05 42.11
CA ASN A 333 9.80 25.69 41.69
C ASN A 333 9.90 25.52 40.17
N GLY A 334 10.76 24.61 39.74
CA GLY A 334 10.56 23.94 38.46
C GLY A 334 9.47 22.89 38.64
N THR A 335 8.49 22.85 37.74
CA THR A 335 7.44 21.82 37.76
C THR A 335 7.16 21.34 36.34
N ALA A 336 6.72 20.10 36.23
CA ALA A 336 6.30 19.53 34.97
C ALA A 336 5.13 18.57 35.18
N MET A 337 4.26 18.49 34.18
CA MET A 337 3.15 17.55 34.12
C MET A 337 3.11 16.91 32.74
N GLU A 338 2.87 15.62 32.70
CA GLU A 338 2.54 14.88 31.48
C GLU A 338 1.27 14.08 31.71
N GLN A 339 0.32 14.20 30.79
CA GLN A 339 -0.88 13.39 30.73
C GLN A 339 -1.01 12.74 29.36
N SER A 340 -1.28 11.44 29.35
CA SER A 340 -1.54 10.68 28.13
C SER A 340 -2.78 9.82 28.30
N LYS A 341 -3.61 9.80 27.26
CA LYS A 341 -4.87 9.05 27.21
C LYS A 341 -4.93 8.25 25.93
N TYR A 342 -5.35 7.00 26.01
CA TYR A 342 -5.68 6.17 24.84
C TYR A 342 -7.18 5.87 24.81
N HIS A 343 -7.81 6.10 23.67
CA HIS A 343 -9.23 5.96 23.43
C HIS A 343 -9.51 4.99 22.29
N LEU A 344 -10.62 4.26 22.39
CA LEU A 344 -11.17 3.48 21.27
C LEU A 344 -12.25 4.28 20.54
N GLY A 345 -12.27 4.17 19.22
CA GLY A 345 -13.29 4.79 18.39
C GLY A 345 -13.37 6.29 18.60
N ASN A 346 -14.59 6.76 18.85
CA ASN A 346 -14.89 8.13 19.29
C ASN A 346 -15.30 8.19 20.77
N SER A 347 -14.93 7.18 21.58
CA SER A 347 -15.28 7.14 23.00
C SER A 347 -14.66 8.31 23.77
N GLN A 348 -15.47 9.01 24.55
CA GLN A 348 -14.98 10.04 25.46
C GLN A 348 -14.27 9.45 26.69
N SER A 349 -14.57 8.21 27.05
CA SER A 349 -13.89 7.51 28.14
C SER A 349 -12.62 6.84 27.62
N PRO A 350 -11.44 7.20 28.16
CA PRO A 350 -10.18 6.57 27.77
C PRO A 350 -10.05 5.17 28.39
N LEU A 351 -9.39 4.26 27.68
CA LEU A 351 -8.99 2.95 28.20
C LEU A 351 -7.71 3.02 29.04
N LEU A 352 -6.76 3.86 28.62
CA LEU A 352 -5.60 4.20 29.42
C LEU A 352 -5.64 5.68 29.70
N ASN A 353 -5.39 6.05 30.94
CA ASN A 353 -5.34 7.45 31.36
C ASN A 353 -4.29 7.57 32.46
N GLU A 354 -3.12 8.06 32.09
CA GLU A 354 -2.04 8.28 33.03
C GLU A 354 -1.72 9.76 33.11
N THR A 355 -1.34 10.18 34.30
CA THR A 355 -0.84 11.53 34.54
C THR A 355 0.27 11.46 35.58
N ARG A 356 1.35 12.17 35.32
CA ARG A 356 2.47 12.33 36.27
C ARG A 356 2.78 13.80 36.45
N TYR A 357 3.20 14.11 37.66
CA TYR A 357 3.60 15.44 38.09
C TYR A 357 4.98 15.33 38.73
N ALA A 358 5.91 16.18 38.30
CA ALA A 358 7.20 16.33 38.96
C ALA A 358 7.16 17.54 39.90
N PRO A 359 7.57 17.34 41.15
CA PRO A 359 8.78 18.03 41.62
C PRO A 359 10.00 17.10 41.68
N ALA A 360 9.83 15.79 41.46
CA ALA A 360 10.90 14.81 41.30
C ALA A 360 10.72 14.02 39.99
N ASP A 361 11.82 13.56 39.41
CA ASP A 361 11.83 12.82 38.14
C ASP A 361 10.97 11.55 38.25
N SER A 362 9.98 11.45 37.38
CA SER A 362 9.07 10.30 37.35
C SER A 362 8.48 10.09 35.96
N GLY A 363 7.90 8.93 35.73
CA GLY A 363 7.29 8.61 34.46
C GLY A 363 6.23 7.53 34.57
N PHE A 364 5.68 7.17 33.42
CA PHE A 364 4.79 6.06 33.24
C PHE A 364 5.06 5.40 31.89
N ASP A 365 4.84 4.10 31.85
CA ASP A 365 4.86 3.27 30.65
C ASP A 365 3.84 2.18 30.85
N VAL A 366 2.66 2.37 30.27
CA VAL A 366 1.52 1.48 30.46
C VAL A 366 0.96 1.07 29.11
N MET A 367 0.51 -0.18 29.03
CA MET A 367 -0.02 -0.77 27.81
C MET A 367 -1.33 -1.51 28.08
N THR A 368 -2.16 -1.60 27.05
CA THR A 368 -3.41 -2.36 27.06
C THR A 368 -3.64 -3.01 25.71
N THR A 369 -4.41 -4.09 25.72
CA THR A 369 -4.91 -4.76 24.52
C THR A 369 -6.37 -5.11 24.74
N VAL A 370 -7.19 -4.85 23.73
CA VAL A 370 -8.64 -5.03 23.82
C VAL A 370 -9.20 -5.43 22.47
N SER A 371 -10.16 -6.35 22.47
CA SER A 371 -10.86 -6.74 21.25
C SER A 371 -12.29 -6.22 21.30
N ASN A 372 -12.79 -5.70 20.16
CA ASN A 372 -14.17 -5.26 20.00
C ASN A 372 -14.71 -5.62 18.60
N VAL A 373 -16.00 -5.39 18.38
CA VAL A 373 -16.69 -5.61 17.11
C VAL A 373 -17.21 -4.32 16.48
N SER A 374 -16.97 -3.17 17.13
CA SER A 374 -17.67 -1.92 16.84
C SER A 374 -16.85 -0.92 16.03
N SER A 375 -15.53 -0.85 16.23
CA SER A 375 -14.73 0.20 15.59
C SER A 375 -13.30 -0.26 15.37
N GLY A 376 -12.79 -0.08 14.15
CA GLY A 376 -11.38 -0.24 13.81
C GLY A 376 -10.54 1.02 14.04
N SER A 377 -11.01 2.00 14.82
CA SER A 377 -10.23 3.20 15.14
C SER A 377 -9.84 3.31 16.60
N GLY A 378 -8.71 3.97 16.83
CA GLY A 378 -8.19 4.28 18.16
C GLY A 378 -7.34 5.54 18.09
N TYR A 379 -7.26 6.29 19.18
CA TYR A 379 -6.46 7.50 19.22
C TYR A 379 -5.82 7.75 20.59
N VAL A 380 -4.66 8.39 20.55
CA VAL A 380 -3.98 8.92 21.73
C VAL A 380 -4.18 10.42 21.79
N GLN A 381 -4.44 10.92 22.99
CA GLN A 381 -4.47 12.33 23.31
C GLN A 381 -3.48 12.60 24.44
N THR A 382 -2.66 13.63 24.28
CA THR A 382 -1.67 14.03 25.28
C THR A 382 -1.78 15.50 25.63
N SER A 383 -1.37 15.84 26.84
CA SER A 383 -1.17 17.20 27.30
C SER A 383 0.04 17.29 28.22
N GLY A 384 0.93 18.23 27.90
CA GLY A 384 2.15 18.48 28.66
C GLY A 384 2.18 19.92 29.17
N GLU A 385 2.72 20.09 30.37
CA GLU A 385 3.02 21.41 30.94
C GLU A 385 4.42 21.42 31.56
N ALA A 386 5.15 22.53 31.37
CA ALA A 386 6.45 22.75 31.96
C ALA A 386 6.54 24.19 32.46
N PHE A 387 6.99 24.36 33.69
CA PHE A 387 7.07 25.66 34.35
C PHE A 387 8.39 25.83 35.10
N TYR A 388 8.88 27.06 35.13
CA TYR A 388 9.93 27.48 36.05
C TYR A 388 9.66 28.89 36.59
N ALA A 389 10.14 29.14 37.81
CA ALA A 389 10.30 30.48 38.37
C ALA A 389 11.73 30.64 38.89
N TYR A 390 12.45 31.65 38.42
CA TYR A 390 13.84 31.90 38.75
C TYR A 390 14.03 33.34 39.25
N ASN A 391 14.82 33.52 40.31
CA ASN A 391 15.07 34.82 40.94
C ASN A 391 16.27 35.58 40.33
N GLY A 392 16.96 35.02 39.33
CA GLY A 392 18.12 35.67 38.72
C GLY A 392 19.42 35.55 39.51
N ASN A 393 19.48 34.77 40.58
CA ASN A 393 20.69 34.62 41.40
C ASN A 393 21.53 33.41 40.93
N PRO A 394 22.71 33.64 40.32
CA PRO A 394 23.56 32.58 39.78
C PRO A 394 24.20 31.69 40.84
N ALA A 395 24.12 32.04 42.13
CA ALA A 395 24.58 31.20 43.24
C ALA A 395 23.68 29.96 43.47
N TYR A 396 22.47 29.95 42.92
CA TYR A 396 21.56 28.80 42.99
C TYR A 396 21.53 28.05 41.66
N TRP A 397 21.29 26.74 41.71
CA TRP A 397 21.02 25.95 40.50
C TRP A 397 19.79 26.49 39.75
N GLN A 398 19.76 26.29 38.43
CA GLN A 398 18.66 26.76 37.60
C GLN A 398 17.44 25.85 37.74
N PRO A 399 16.26 26.41 38.04
CA PRO A 399 15.04 25.64 38.01
C PRO A 399 14.69 25.29 36.56
N ARG A 400 14.15 24.10 36.36
CA ARG A 400 13.68 23.65 35.05
C ARG A 400 12.50 22.72 35.20
N GLY A 401 11.68 22.64 34.16
CA GLY A 401 10.67 21.62 33.98
C GLY A 401 10.78 21.03 32.59
N ARG A 402 10.62 19.72 32.46
CA ARG A 402 10.49 19.03 31.18
C ARG A 402 9.35 18.03 31.23
N ALA A 403 8.48 18.04 30.24
CA ALA A 403 7.46 17.03 30.02
C ALA A 403 7.68 16.40 28.63
N GLN A 404 7.72 15.07 28.58
CA GLN A 404 7.92 14.32 27.36
C GLN A 404 6.85 13.25 27.25
N GLY A 405 6.18 13.19 26.10
CA GLY A 405 5.13 12.22 25.80
C GLY A 405 5.50 11.32 24.63
N GLY A 406 5.05 10.07 24.66
CA GLY A 406 5.20 9.12 23.58
C GLY A 406 4.10 8.06 23.58
N TYR A 407 3.90 7.40 22.44
CA TYR A 407 2.87 6.38 22.28
C TYR A 407 3.21 5.34 21.22
N ALA A 408 2.57 4.18 21.33
CA ALA A 408 2.41 3.20 20.28
C ALA A 408 0.95 2.74 20.24
N ILE A 409 0.34 2.75 19.06
CA ILE A 409 -1.02 2.29 18.84
C ILE A 409 -1.08 1.39 17.63
N ALA A 410 -1.86 0.32 17.71
CA ALA A 410 -2.11 -0.56 16.57
C ALA A 410 -3.54 -1.09 16.61
N VAL A 411 -4.08 -1.37 15.43
CA VAL A 411 -5.35 -2.07 15.24
C VAL A 411 -5.13 -3.19 14.24
N GLN A 412 -5.62 -4.37 14.59
CA GLN A 412 -5.72 -5.52 13.71
C GLN A 412 -7.18 -5.87 13.50
N GLY A 413 -7.64 -5.85 12.26
CA GLY A 413 -8.99 -6.23 11.86
C GLY A 413 -9.01 -7.61 11.23
N PHE A 414 -10.01 -8.40 11.60
CA PHE A 414 -10.37 -9.65 10.93
C PHE A 414 -11.81 -9.55 10.46
N ALA A 415 -12.04 -9.77 9.18
CA ALA A 415 -13.38 -9.79 8.61
C ALA A 415 -13.79 -11.23 8.30
N VAL A 416 -15.04 -11.56 8.59
CA VAL A 416 -15.70 -12.79 8.13
C VAL A 416 -16.94 -12.37 7.36
N CYS A 417 -16.98 -12.73 6.07
CA CYS A 417 -18.04 -12.35 5.16
C CYS A 417 -18.89 -13.56 4.74
N PRO A 418 -20.23 -13.44 4.67
CA PRO A 418 -21.10 -14.49 4.16
C PRO A 418 -20.77 -14.85 2.71
N GLY A 419 -20.92 -16.13 2.35
CA GLY A 419 -20.59 -16.64 1.02
C GLY A 419 -19.21 -17.27 0.90
N GLY A 420 -18.46 -17.45 2.01
CA GLY A 420 -17.18 -18.17 2.01
C GLY A 420 -16.01 -17.41 1.39
N GLY A 421 -16.21 -16.12 1.07
CA GLY A 421 -15.16 -15.23 0.61
C GLY A 421 -14.06 -15.06 1.66
N LEU A 422 -12.88 -14.67 1.17
CA LEU A 422 -11.65 -14.41 1.92
C LEU A 422 -11.92 -13.87 3.34
N ASN A 423 -11.12 -14.31 4.32
CA ASN A 423 -11.07 -13.69 5.65
C ASN A 423 -9.92 -12.68 5.68
N PRO A 424 -10.04 -11.49 5.04
CA PRO A 424 -8.93 -10.58 4.95
C PRO A 424 -8.57 -10.07 6.34
N MET A 425 -7.28 -10.03 6.62
CA MET A 425 -6.72 -9.41 7.80
C MET A 425 -6.17 -8.04 7.42
N GLY A 426 -6.52 -7.03 8.20
CA GLY A 426 -6.06 -5.66 8.04
C GLY A 426 -5.26 -5.23 9.26
N ARG A 427 -4.26 -4.38 9.06
CA ARG A 427 -3.44 -3.86 10.15
C ARG A 427 -3.18 -2.38 9.92
N ALA A 428 -3.29 -1.58 10.97
CA ALA A 428 -2.89 -0.18 11.00
C ALA A 428 -2.11 0.07 12.28
N TRP A 429 -1.03 0.85 12.24
CA TRP A 429 -0.27 1.15 13.45
C TRP A 429 0.44 2.49 13.33
N ASP A 430 0.64 3.14 14.46
CA ASP A 430 1.38 4.38 14.57
C ASP A 430 2.19 4.43 15.88
N THR A 431 3.34 5.07 15.85
CA THR A 431 4.22 5.26 17.00
C THR A 431 5.02 6.55 16.87
N ALA A 432 5.16 7.26 17.98
CA ALA A 432 6.06 8.40 18.08
C ALA A 432 6.46 8.63 19.54
N THR A 433 7.68 9.11 19.77
CA THR A 433 8.19 9.48 21.10
C THR A 433 9.29 10.52 20.99
N THR A 434 9.49 11.28 22.06
CA THR A 434 10.63 12.17 22.25
C THR A 434 11.61 11.68 23.32
N GLN A 435 11.32 10.55 23.97
CA GLN A 435 12.09 9.99 25.09
C GLN A 435 13.25 9.09 24.65
N GLY A 436 13.51 8.96 23.34
CA GLY A 436 14.57 8.09 22.82
C GLY A 436 14.26 6.58 22.89
N ASN A 437 13.03 6.19 23.20
CA ASN A 437 12.58 4.80 23.30
C ASN A 437 11.86 4.26 22.05
N GLN A 438 12.09 4.86 20.87
CA GLN A 438 11.38 4.54 19.63
C GLN A 438 11.46 3.05 19.27
N ALA A 439 12.64 2.42 19.40
CA ALA A 439 12.82 1.01 19.08
C ALA A 439 11.96 0.09 19.96
N SER A 440 11.82 0.40 21.27
CA SER A 440 10.98 -0.37 22.18
C SER A 440 9.49 -0.25 21.82
N LEU A 441 9.05 0.95 21.44
CA LEU A 441 7.67 1.20 21.03
C LEU A 441 7.33 0.48 19.72
N THR A 442 8.25 0.50 18.75
CA THR A 442 8.10 -0.26 17.49
C THR A 442 8.08 -1.77 17.76
N GLN A 443 8.98 -2.29 18.60
CA GLN A 443 9.01 -3.71 18.94
C GLN A 443 7.69 -4.17 19.56
N SER A 444 7.08 -3.38 20.45
CA SER A 444 5.77 -3.72 21.01
C SER A 444 4.65 -3.82 19.97
N ILE A 445 4.71 -3.03 18.89
CA ILE A 445 3.77 -3.15 17.78
C ILE A 445 4.00 -4.47 17.04
N TRP A 446 5.26 -4.84 16.78
CA TRP A 446 5.59 -6.10 16.12
C TRP A 446 5.18 -7.31 16.95
N ASP A 447 5.47 -7.30 18.25
CA ASP A 447 5.06 -8.36 19.17
C ASP A 447 3.53 -8.50 19.22
N PHE A 448 2.80 -7.37 19.25
CA PHE A 448 1.34 -7.37 19.22
C PHE A 448 0.76 -7.92 17.91
N LEU A 449 1.32 -7.52 16.76
CA LEU A 449 0.84 -7.92 15.44
C LEU A 449 1.40 -9.29 14.98
N GLY A 450 2.36 -9.87 15.71
CA GLY A 450 3.09 -11.07 15.30
C GLY A 450 3.83 -10.87 13.97
N LEU A 451 4.65 -9.82 13.89
CA LEU A 451 5.44 -9.43 12.70
C LEU A 451 6.91 -9.80 12.82
#